data_AF-A0A9P8IGL6-F1
#
_entry.id   AF-A0A9P8IGL6-F1
#
_cell.length_a   1.000
_cell.length_b   1.000
_cell.length_c   1.000
_cell.angle_alpha   90.00
_cell.angle_beta   90.00
_cell.angle_gamma   90.00
#
_symmetry.space_group_name_H-M   'P 1'
#
loop_
_entity.id
_entity.type
_entity.pdbx_description
1 polymer ?
#
loop_
_entity_poly.entity_id
_entity_poly.type
_entity_poly.pdbx_seq_one_letter_code
_entity_poly.pdbx_strand_id
1 'polypeptide(L)'
;MADSDSDSVPRRETIRKLEGESNYKPWLIQVRLHLGHKGLWKVANGKEFRPDPPTDSAGGLAEHQKELTKWITKAEKASYVILLSLKEGPLEH
;
A
#
# COMPACT_ATOMS: atom_id res chain seq x y z
N MET A 1 36.58 -23.36 -10.68
CA MET A 1 35.48 -23.80 -9.81
C MET A 1 34.77 -22.54 -9.34
N ALA A 2 33.44 -22.56 -9.42
CA ALA A 2 32.57 -21.40 -9.38
C ALA A 2 32.29 -20.93 -7.95
N ASP A 3 32.29 -19.62 -7.74
CA ASP A 3 31.46 -18.97 -6.73
C ASP A 3 30.61 -17.93 -7.45
N SER A 4 29.43 -18.38 -7.86
CA SER A 4 28.38 -17.49 -8.32
C SER A 4 27.76 -16.86 -7.08
N ASP A 5 28.20 -15.64 -6.77
CA ASP A 5 27.42 -14.70 -5.96
C ASP A 5 26.09 -14.51 -6.65
N SER A 6 25.11 -15.30 -6.21
CA SER A 6 23.71 -15.13 -6.55
C SER A 6 23.22 -13.91 -5.80
N ASP A 7 23.57 -12.76 -6.39
CA ASP A 7 23.00 -11.46 -6.11
C ASP A 7 21.48 -11.67 -6.11
N SER A 8 20.94 -11.75 -4.90
CA SER A 8 19.57 -12.18 -4.65
C SER A 8 18.69 -11.04 -5.09
N VAL A 9 18.39 -11.02 -6.39
CA VAL A 9 17.41 -10.13 -7.00
C VAL A 9 16.21 -10.15 -6.05
N PRO A 10 15.84 -9.02 -5.44
CA PRO A 10 14.69 -9.00 -4.56
C PRO A 10 13.55 -9.49 -5.42
N ARG A 11 13.07 -10.72 -5.15
CA ARG A 11 12.00 -11.32 -5.94
C ARG A 11 10.92 -10.27 -5.98
N ARG A 12 10.53 -9.80 -7.17
CA ARG A 12 9.33 -8.98 -7.29
C ARG A 12 8.24 -9.81 -6.63
N GLU A 13 7.84 -9.44 -5.42
CA GLU A 13 6.79 -10.12 -4.68
C GLU A 13 5.49 -9.80 -5.39
N THR A 14 5.16 -10.63 -6.38
CA THR A 14 3.92 -10.50 -7.16
C THR A 14 2.78 -10.96 -6.28
N ILE A 15 1.87 -10.04 -5.94
CA ILE A 15 0.63 -10.36 -5.25
C ILE A 15 -0.26 -11.14 -6.22
N ARG A 16 -0.74 -12.32 -5.80
CA ARG A 16 -1.69 -13.10 -6.60
C ARG A 16 -2.99 -12.30 -6.76
N LYS A 17 -3.71 -12.51 -7.86
CA LYS A 17 -5.00 -11.84 -8.07
C LYS A 17 -6.04 -12.34 -7.06
N LEU A 18 -6.88 -11.44 -6.54
CA LEU A 18 -8.06 -11.83 -5.75
C LEU A 18 -9.08 -12.48 -6.69
N GLU A 19 -9.43 -13.73 -6.42
CA GLU A 19 -10.35 -14.53 -7.24
C GLU A 19 -11.72 -14.73 -6.57
N GLY A 20 -11.80 -14.46 -5.26
CA GLY A 20 -13.01 -14.60 -4.46
C GLY A 20 -12.69 -15.05 -3.04
N GLU A 21 -13.68 -15.59 -2.34
CA GLU A 21 -13.52 -16.03 -0.94
C GLU A 21 -12.47 -17.12 -0.76
N SER A 22 -12.33 -18.00 -1.76
CA SER A 22 -11.42 -19.15 -1.74
C SER A 22 -9.95 -18.77 -1.54
N ASN A 23 -9.54 -17.59 -2.02
CA ASN A 23 -8.17 -17.12 -1.92
C ASN A 23 -8.02 -15.78 -1.17
N TYR A 24 -9.09 -15.27 -0.55
CA TYR A 24 -9.08 -13.99 0.17
C TYR A 24 -8.03 -13.94 1.29
N LYS A 25 -7.96 -14.97 2.15
CA LYS A 25 -6.98 -15.00 3.26
C LYS A 25 -5.53 -14.99 2.76
N PRO A 26 -5.11 -15.89 1.85
CA PRO A 26 -3.78 -15.82 1.24
C PRO A 26 -3.49 -14.47 0.55
N TRP A 27 -4.46 -13.92 -0.19
CA TRP A 27 -4.34 -12.62 -0.84
C TRP A 27 -4.11 -11.49 0.17
N LEU A 28 -4.91 -11.45 1.24
CA LEU A 28 -4.80 -10.43 2.29
C LEU A 28 -3.44 -10.47 2.97
N ILE A 29 -2.88 -11.66 3.22
CA ILE A 29 -1.54 -11.81 3.80
C ILE A 29 -0.49 -11.21 2.86
N GLN A 30 -0.57 -11.49 1.56
CA GLN A 30 0.37 -10.94 0.57
C GLN A 30 0.25 -9.42 0.45
N VAL A 31 -0.96 -8.88 0.39
CA VAL A 31 -1.21 -7.43 0.38
C VAL A 31 -0.66 -6.78 1.64
N ARG A 32 -0.92 -7.37 2.82
CA ARG A 32 -0.44 -6.85 4.10
C ARG A 32 1.09 -6.83 4.18
N LEU A 33 1.76 -7.90 3.74
CA LEU A 33 3.22 -7.97 3.71
C LEU A 33 3.79 -6.93 2.73
N HIS A 34 3.27 -6.89 1.51
CA HIS A 34 3.73 -5.97 0.47
C HIS A 34 3.56 -4.50 0.87
N LEU A 35 2.39 -4.12 1.39
CA LEU A 35 2.13 -2.77 1.90
C LEU A 35 2.91 -2.50 3.19
N GLY A 36 3.12 -3.52 4.02
CA GLY A 36 3.92 -3.44 5.24
C GLY A 36 5.38 -3.08 4.96
N HIS A 37 6.02 -3.79 4.03
CA HIS A 37 7.39 -3.50 3.58
C HIS A 37 7.54 -2.08 2.99
N LYS A 38 6.46 -1.51 2.44
CA LYS A 38 6.43 -0.15 1.88
C LYS A 38 5.97 0.93 2.88
N GLY A 39 5.64 0.56 4.12
CA GLY A 39 5.09 1.49 5.11
C GLY A 39 3.70 2.03 4.76
N LEU A 40 2.96 1.35 3.89
CA LEU A 40 1.64 1.74 3.38
C LEU A 40 0.48 1.03 4.10
N TRP A 41 0.76 -0.01 4.89
CA TRP A 41 -0.31 -0.81 5.51
C TRP A 41 -1.20 0.00 6.47
N LYS A 42 -0.62 0.96 7.21
CA LYS A 42 -1.38 1.77 8.17
C LYS A 42 -2.38 2.71 7.47
N VAL A 43 -2.02 3.30 6.34
CA VAL A 43 -2.98 4.10 5.56
C VAL A 43 -4.04 3.19 4.92
N ALA A 44 -3.66 2.02 4.42
CA ALA A 44 -4.57 1.08 3.77
C ALA A 44 -5.63 0.49 4.72
N ASN A 45 -5.26 0.24 5.97
CA ASN A 45 -6.17 -0.32 6.98
C ASN A 45 -6.86 0.76 7.84
N GLY A 46 -6.72 2.04 7.49
CA GLY A 46 -7.36 3.16 8.20
C GLY A 46 -6.77 3.53 9.56
N LYS A 47 -5.59 3.00 9.93
CA LYS A 47 -4.89 3.35 11.19
C LYS A 47 -3.95 4.54 11.08
N GLU A 48 -3.67 5.03 9.88
CA GLU A 48 -3.01 6.32 9.62
C GLU A 48 -4.06 7.30 9.10
N PHE A 49 -4.50 8.21 9.97
CA PHE A 49 -5.54 9.19 9.66
C PHE A 49 -5.01 10.30 8.75
N ARG A 50 -5.91 10.83 7.93
CA ARG A 50 -5.64 12.04 7.15
C ARG A 50 -5.34 13.19 8.13
N PRO A 51 -4.29 13.99 7.91
CA PRO A 51 -4.02 15.17 8.73
C PRO A 51 -5.21 16.14 8.72
N ASP A 52 -5.58 16.64 9.90
CA ASP A 52 -6.59 17.68 10.06
C ASP A 52 -6.02 19.06 9.75
N PRO A 53 -6.85 19.99 9.24
CA PRO A 53 -6.41 21.36 8.97
C PRO A 53 -5.95 22.06 10.26
N PRO A 54 -4.91 22.92 10.21
CA PRO A 54 -4.42 23.62 11.38
C PRO A 54 -5.49 24.58 11.90
N THR A 55 -5.70 24.57 13.22
CA THR A 55 -6.74 25.37 13.88
C THR A 55 -6.37 26.85 13.91
N ASP A 56 -5.09 27.16 14.18
CA ASP A 56 -4.60 28.52 14.36
C ASP A 56 -3.20 28.68 13.72
N SER A 57 -3.02 29.73 12.91
CA SER A 57 -1.77 30.25 12.31
C SER A 57 -1.37 29.79 10.89
N ALA A 58 -1.01 30.79 10.08
CA ALA A 58 -0.46 30.65 8.72
C ALA A 58 0.85 29.84 8.66
N GLY A 59 1.58 29.72 9.78
CA GLY A 59 2.78 28.88 9.88
C GLY A 59 2.47 27.38 9.85
N GLY A 60 1.29 26.97 10.31
CA GLY A 60 0.85 25.57 10.28
C GLY A 60 0.39 25.08 8.91
N LEU A 61 0.02 26.00 8.00
CA LEU A 61 -0.55 25.64 6.69
C LEU A 61 0.47 24.93 5.79
N ALA A 62 1.71 25.38 5.78
CA ALA A 62 2.77 24.80 4.94
C ALA A 62 3.14 23.37 5.40
N GLU A 63 3.30 23.16 6.71
CA GLU A 63 3.60 21.82 7.24
C GLU A 63 2.38 20.90 7.12
N HIS A 64 1.17 21.40 7.37
CA HIS A 64 -0.07 20.66 7.10
C HIS A 64 -0.15 20.23 5.65
N GLN A 65 0.12 21.13 4.70
CA GLN A 65 0.07 20.80 3.27
C GLN A 65 1.09 19.72 2.90
N LYS A 66 2.30 19.77 3.49
CA LYS A 66 3.34 18.76 3.28
C LYS A 66 2.93 17.40 3.85
N GLU A 67 2.41 17.34 5.06
CA GLU A 67 1.92 16.10 5.66
C GLU A 67 0.70 15.54 4.92
N LEU A 68 -0.22 16.41 4.49
CA LEU A 68 -1.37 16.02 3.67
C LEU A 68 -0.91 15.42 2.33
N THR A 69 0.03 16.06 1.63
CA THR A 69 0.57 15.52 0.36
C THR A 69 1.26 14.18 0.56
N LYS A 70 2.01 14.01 1.65
CA LYS A 70 2.63 12.71 2.00
C LYS A 70 1.56 11.64 2.24
N TRP A 71 0.53 11.97 3.02
CA TRP A 71 -0.57 11.05 3.31
C TRP A 71 -1.33 10.65 2.04
N ILE A 72 -1.70 11.62 1.19
CA ILE A 72 -2.37 11.38 -0.11
C ILE A 72 -1.51 10.45 -0.97
N THR A 73 -0.21 10.75 -1.09
CA THR A 73 0.72 9.93 -1.87
C THR A 73 0.78 8.48 -1.36
N LYS A 74 0.79 8.27 -0.04
CA LYS A 74 0.75 6.93 0.54
C LYS A 74 -0.58 6.23 0.25
N ALA A 75 -1.70 6.95 0.41
CA ALA A 75 -3.04 6.43 0.16
C ALA A 75 -3.20 5.99 -1.30
N GLU A 76 -2.80 6.83 -2.26
CA GLU A 76 -2.83 6.52 -3.69
C GLU A 76 -1.98 5.29 -4.02
N LYS A 77 -0.75 5.23 -3.50
CA LYS A 77 0.13 4.06 -3.69
C LYS A 77 -0.47 2.78 -3.11
N ALA A 78 -1.08 2.86 -1.93
CA ALA A 78 -1.73 1.71 -1.30
C ALA A 78 -2.92 1.24 -2.12
N SER A 79 -3.80 2.16 -2.52
CA SER A 79 -4.96 1.88 -3.37
C SER A 79 -4.54 1.28 -4.71
N TYR A 80 -3.50 1.80 -5.34
CA TYR A 80 -2.98 1.27 -6.60
C TYR A 80 -2.53 -0.19 -6.48
N VAL A 81 -1.80 -0.54 -5.42
CA VAL A 81 -1.38 -1.93 -5.17
C VAL A 81 -2.60 -2.84 -4.98
N ILE A 82 -3.59 -2.39 -4.20
CA ILE A 82 -4.82 -3.17 -3.97
C ILE A 82 -5.55 -3.37 -5.29
N LEU A 83 -5.82 -2.30 -6.04
CA LEU A 83 -6.52 -2.33 -7.33
C LEU A 83 -5.82 -3.25 -8.34
N LEU A 84 -4.49 -3.12 -8.48
CA LEU A 84 -3.72 -4.00 -9.35
C LEU A 84 -3.73 -5.47 -8.91
N SER A 85 -4.02 -5.75 -7.65
CA SER A 85 -4.14 -7.13 -7.15
C SER A 85 -5.55 -7.69 -7.29
N LEU A 86 -6.53 -6.92 -7.76
CA LEU A 86 -7.86 -7.43 -8.08
C LEU A 86 -7.88 -8.05 -9.48
N LYS A 87 -8.66 -9.12 -9.66
CA LYS A 87 -8.97 -9.66 -10.99
C LYS A 87 -9.85 -8.65 -11.73
N GLU A 88 -9.56 -8.41 -13.01
CA GLU A 88 -10.45 -7.60 -13.86
C GLU A 88 -11.68 -8.45 -14.21
N GLY A 89 -12.87 -7.92 -13.88
CA GLY A 89 -14.15 -8.60 -14.11
C GLY A 89 -15.19 -8.21 -13.05
N PRO A 90 -16.50 -8.38 -13.33
CA PRO A 90 -17.51 -8.09 -12.33
C PRO A 90 -17.28 -8.95 -11.09
N LEU A 91 -17.31 -8.32 -9.92
CA LEU A 91 -17.50 -9.01 -8.66
C LEU A 91 -18.92 -9.58 -8.72
N GLU A 92 -19.08 -10.78 -9.28
CA GLU A 92 -20.36 -11.48 -9.21
C GLU A 92 -20.64 -11.77 -7.73
N HIS A 93 -21.75 -11.20 -7.26
CA HIS A 93 -22.29 -11.31 -5.90
C HIS A 93 -23.16 -12.55 -5.76
#